data_AF-A0A218QMC5-F1
#
_entry.id   AF-A0A218QMC5-F1
#
_cell.length_a   1.000
_cell.length_b   1.000
_cell.length_c   1.000
_cell.angle_alpha   90.00
_cell.angle_beta   90.00
_cell.angle_gamma   90.00
#
_symmetry.space_group_name_H-M   'P 1'
#
loop_
_entity.id
_entity.type
_entity.pdbx_description
1 polymer ?
#
loop_
_entity_poly.entity_id
_entity_poly.type
_entity_poly.pdbx_seq_one_letter_code
_entity_poly.pdbx_strand_id
1 'polypeptide(L)'
;MEHSQHYSIQQEGKIHPSFSQSESNSLLLGQKIVARAWIDDEYKQRLLANAKAVIAELGIEMAAQEFICVENTDKIHNIVVCTLCSCYPEEVLGASPLWYRSLSYRSRVIREPRTVLREFGTEIPEHIKIQVHDSTFERRYLVLPHRPEGAEKMNEEDLALLVTRDSMIGVALAR
;
A
#
# COMPACT_ATOMS: atom_id res chain seq x y z
N MET A 1 -4.93 51.65 -20.27
CA MET A 1 -3.49 51.36 -20.31
C MET A 1 -3.29 50.09 -19.52
N GLU A 2 -3.14 48.99 -20.24
CA GLU A 2 -3.19 47.61 -19.75
C GLU A 2 -1.90 47.25 -19.00
N HIS A 3 -2.06 46.72 -17.78
CA HIS A 3 -0.96 46.07 -17.06
C HIS A 3 -0.88 44.60 -17.48
N SER A 4 -0.21 44.34 -18.61
CA SER A 4 0.20 42.99 -18.98
C SER A 4 1.46 42.62 -18.20
N GLN A 5 1.29 41.90 -17.08
CA GLN A 5 2.37 41.11 -16.49
C GLN A 5 2.54 39.86 -17.34
N HIS A 6 3.57 39.84 -18.19
CA HIS A 6 3.99 38.62 -18.88
C HIS A 6 4.59 37.65 -17.85
N TYR A 7 3.83 36.62 -17.50
CA TYR A 7 4.35 35.43 -16.84
C TYR A 7 5.26 34.69 -17.84
N SER A 8 6.57 34.68 -17.60
CA SER A 8 7.50 33.81 -18.30
C SER A 8 7.34 32.38 -17.78
N ILE A 9 6.74 31.51 -18.58
CA ILE A 9 6.73 30.06 -18.34
C ILE A 9 8.16 29.56 -18.49
N GLN A 10 8.74 29.03 -17.41
CA GLN A 10 10.07 28.42 -17.45
C GLN A 10 10.04 27.12 -18.26
N GLN A 11 10.89 27.11 -19.30
CA GLN A 11 11.65 26.04 -19.95
C GLN A 11 11.11 24.60 -19.95
N GLU A 12 11.06 24.04 -21.16
CA GLU A 12 10.85 22.63 -21.50
C GLU A 12 11.70 21.69 -20.62
N GLY A 13 11.06 21.06 -19.64
CA GLY A 13 11.66 20.02 -18.83
C GLY A 13 11.95 18.79 -19.69
N LYS A 14 13.23 18.40 -19.76
CA LYS A 14 13.66 17.10 -20.31
C LYS A 14 12.90 15.99 -19.56
N ILE A 15 12.09 15.23 -20.28
CA ILE A 15 11.46 14.01 -19.76
C ILE A 15 12.59 12.99 -19.57
N HIS A 16 13.13 12.91 -18.35
CA HIS A 16 14.07 11.86 -17.97
C HIS A 16 13.29 10.55 -17.77
N PRO A 17 13.58 9.47 -18.52
CA PRO A 17 12.98 8.17 -18.28
C PRO A 17 13.70 7.51 -17.11
N SER A 18 13.35 7.86 -15.86
CA SER A 18 13.88 7.19 -14.65
C SER A 18 12.83 6.36 -13.90
N PHE A 19 11.60 6.26 -14.44
CA PHE A 19 10.44 5.80 -13.70
C PHE A 19 10.42 4.28 -13.37
N SER A 20 11.02 3.42 -14.21
CA SER A 20 10.83 1.96 -14.08
C SER A 20 11.67 1.28 -12.99
N GLN A 21 12.88 1.77 -12.75
CA GLN A 21 13.82 1.13 -11.82
C GLN A 21 13.51 1.50 -10.36
N SER A 22 13.09 2.74 -10.11
CA SER A 22 12.66 3.20 -8.78
C SER A 22 11.34 2.55 -8.33
N GLU A 23 10.37 2.39 -9.24
CA GLU A 23 9.08 1.73 -8.94
C GLU A 23 9.27 0.26 -8.56
N SER A 24 10.09 -0.47 -9.33
CA SER A 24 10.38 -1.89 -9.08
C SER A 24 11.06 -2.09 -7.72
N ASN A 25 12.01 -1.22 -7.38
CA ASN A 25 12.69 -1.25 -6.08
C ASN A 25 11.75 -0.97 -4.92
N SER A 26 10.80 -0.04 -5.11
CA SER A 26 9.80 0.30 -4.08
C SER A 26 8.87 -0.88 -3.82
N LEU A 27 8.35 -1.54 -4.85
CA LEU A 27 7.50 -2.73 -4.64
C LEU A 27 8.24 -3.86 -3.92
N LEU A 28 9.50 -4.11 -4.30
CA LEU A 28 10.34 -5.12 -3.64
C LEU A 28 10.56 -4.80 -2.15
N LEU A 29 10.63 -3.53 -1.79
CA LEU A 29 10.75 -3.10 -0.39
C LEU A 29 9.51 -3.49 0.41
N GLY A 30 8.30 -3.17 -0.07
CA GLY A 30 7.05 -3.57 0.59
C GLY A 30 6.96 -5.08 0.82
N GLN A 31 7.34 -5.87 -0.19
CA GLN A 31 7.37 -7.33 -0.10
C GLN A 31 8.33 -7.82 0.99
N LYS A 32 9.53 -7.24 1.09
CA LYS A 32 10.52 -7.58 2.13
C LYS A 32 10.04 -7.21 3.53
N ILE A 33 9.41 -6.05 3.70
CA ILE A 33 8.85 -5.63 5.00
C ILE A 33 7.81 -6.64 5.49
N VAL A 34 6.88 -7.05 4.62
CA VAL A 34 5.85 -8.04 4.95
C VAL A 34 6.47 -9.41 5.22
N ALA A 35 7.36 -9.89 4.36
CA ALA A 35 8.00 -11.20 4.50
C ALA A 35 8.78 -11.31 5.81
N ARG A 36 9.54 -10.27 6.19
CA ARG A 36 10.24 -10.22 7.46
C ARG A 36 9.27 -10.24 8.64
N ALA A 37 8.18 -9.46 8.57
CA ALA A 37 7.16 -9.46 9.62
C ALA A 37 6.44 -10.81 9.79
N TRP A 38 6.47 -11.70 8.80
CA TRP A 38 5.91 -13.05 8.94
C TRP A 38 6.81 -14.06 9.66
N ILE A 39 8.11 -13.76 9.83
CA ILE A 39 9.09 -14.67 10.45
C ILE A 39 9.80 -14.08 11.67
N ASP A 40 9.67 -12.78 11.89
CA ASP A 40 10.27 -12.03 12.99
C ASP A 40 9.16 -11.30 13.76
N ASP A 41 8.68 -11.93 14.84
CA ASP A 41 7.59 -11.39 15.66
C ASP A 41 7.97 -10.07 16.33
N GLU A 42 9.24 -9.86 16.70
CA GLU A 42 9.69 -8.60 17.29
C GLU A 42 9.66 -7.48 16.27
N TYR A 43 10.13 -7.74 15.04
CA TYR A 43 10.00 -6.81 13.93
C TYR A 43 8.54 -6.49 13.62
N LYS A 44 7.66 -7.51 13.60
CA LYS A 44 6.22 -7.32 13.42
C LYS A 44 5.62 -6.41 14.48
N GLN A 45 5.92 -6.63 15.77
CA GLN A 45 5.41 -5.78 16.85
C GLN A 45 5.88 -4.32 16.69
N ARG A 46 7.15 -4.09 16.34
CA ARG A 46 7.66 -2.73 16.06
C ARG A 46 6.97 -2.11 14.85
N LEU A 47 6.76 -2.88 13.78
CA LEU A 47 6.10 -2.43 12.55
C LEU A 47 4.65 -2.00 12.83
N LEU A 48 3.91 -2.76 13.62
CA LEU A 48 2.53 -2.44 13.99
C LEU A 48 2.45 -1.26 14.98
N ALA A 49 3.45 -1.08 15.84
CA ALA A 49 3.49 0.03 16.79
C ALA A 49 3.88 1.36 16.13
N ASN A 50 4.88 1.35 15.24
CA ASN A 50 5.38 2.55 14.57
C ASN A 50 6.06 2.21 13.23
N ALA A 51 5.24 1.98 12.20
CA ALA A 51 5.77 1.61 10.89
C ALA A 51 6.71 2.69 10.32
N LYS A 52 6.41 3.98 10.51
CA LYS A 52 7.28 5.07 10.03
C LYS A 52 8.70 4.97 10.57
N ALA A 53 8.88 4.66 11.85
CA ALA A 53 10.20 4.48 12.45
C ALA A 53 10.94 3.26 11.86
N VAL A 54 10.23 2.13 11.70
CA VAL A 54 10.80 0.91 11.11
C VAL A 54 11.25 1.13 9.66
N ILE A 55 10.48 1.88 8.88
CA ILE A 55 10.85 2.22 7.50
C ILE A 55 12.04 3.18 7.45
N ALA A 56 12.15 4.12 8.39
CA ALA A 56 13.30 5.01 8.49
C ALA A 56 14.61 4.26 8.80
N GLU A 57 14.58 3.17 9.58
CA GLU A 57 15.73 2.29 9.81
C GLU A 57 16.27 1.66 8.51
N LEU A 58 15.42 1.52 7.50
CA LEU A 58 15.77 1.00 6.17
C LEU A 58 16.31 2.10 5.23
N GLY A 59 16.41 3.34 5.71
CA GLY A 59 16.89 4.49 4.92
C GLY A 59 15.83 5.09 3.99
N ILE A 60 14.54 4.79 4.20
CA ILE A 60 13.43 5.39 3.44
C ILE A 60 12.76 6.46 4.30
N GLU A 61 12.68 7.67 3.75
CA GLU A 61 11.91 8.75 4.33
C GLU A 61 10.51 8.81 3.70
N MET A 62 9.48 8.69 4.54
CA MET A 62 8.09 8.82 4.09
C MET A 62 7.70 10.30 4.02
N ALA A 63 7.18 10.74 2.87
CA ALA A 63 6.67 12.11 2.72
C ALA A 63 5.42 12.36 3.61
N ALA A 64 4.67 11.31 3.93
CA ALA A 64 3.49 11.39 4.77
C ALA A 64 3.82 11.66 6.25
N GLN A 65 2.89 12.32 6.95
CA GLN A 65 3.04 12.59 8.38
C GLN A 65 3.02 11.30 9.19
N GLU A 66 2.10 10.40 8.85
CA GLU A 66 1.95 9.07 9.46
C GLU A 66 2.08 7.97 8.38
N PHE A 67 2.83 6.92 8.71
CA PHE A 67 2.83 5.65 7.97
C PHE A 67 2.41 4.53 8.94
N ILE A 68 1.32 3.83 8.61
CA ILE A 68 0.60 2.95 9.52
C ILE A 68 0.53 1.56 8.90
N CYS A 69 0.99 0.54 9.62
CA CYS A 69 0.80 -0.85 9.22
C CYS A 69 -0.46 -1.41 9.90
N VAL A 70 -1.34 -2.05 9.13
CA VAL A 70 -2.59 -2.65 9.63
C VAL A 70 -2.61 -4.14 9.30
N GLU A 71 -2.78 -4.97 10.33
CA GLU A 71 -2.67 -6.42 10.20
C GLU A 71 -4.01 -7.09 9.87
N ASN A 72 -3.99 -7.95 8.84
CA ASN A 72 -5.06 -8.91 8.63
C ASN A 72 -4.94 -10.05 9.64
N THR A 73 -6.05 -10.35 10.30
CA THR A 73 -6.16 -11.40 11.33
C THR A 73 -7.36 -12.29 11.00
N ASP A 74 -7.54 -13.38 11.75
CA ASP A 74 -8.68 -14.30 11.59
C ASP A 74 -10.05 -13.65 11.83
N LYS A 75 -10.06 -12.39 12.31
CA LYS A 75 -11.27 -11.62 12.60
C LYS A 75 -11.40 -10.35 11.78
N ILE A 76 -10.30 -9.85 11.19
CA ILE A 76 -10.27 -8.55 10.50
C ILE A 76 -9.51 -8.66 9.19
N HIS A 77 -10.15 -8.24 8.10
CA HIS A 77 -9.50 -8.00 6.80
C HIS A 77 -9.48 -6.50 6.53
N ASN A 78 -8.30 -5.94 6.30
CA ASN A 78 -8.10 -4.51 6.05
C ASN A 78 -8.06 -4.25 4.54
N ILE A 79 -8.59 -3.11 4.12
CA ILE A 79 -8.51 -2.61 2.75
C ILE A 79 -8.28 -1.09 2.76
N VAL A 80 -7.42 -0.61 1.88
CA VAL A 80 -7.00 0.81 1.86
C VAL A 80 -7.59 1.53 0.66
N VAL A 81 -8.04 2.76 0.85
CA VAL A 81 -8.53 3.65 -0.21
C VAL A 81 -8.04 5.07 0.03
N CYS A 82 -8.11 5.92 -0.99
CA CYS A 82 -8.16 7.37 -0.82
C CYS A 82 -9.41 7.89 -1.53
N THR A 83 -10.48 8.16 -0.79
CA THR A 83 -11.76 8.55 -1.39
C THR A 83 -11.66 9.90 -2.11
N LEU A 84 -10.87 10.83 -1.56
CA LEU A 84 -10.75 12.20 -2.06
C LEU A 84 -9.85 12.33 -3.30
N CYS A 85 -8.79 11.55 -3.40
CA CYS A 85 -7.85 11.65 -4.52
C CYS A 85 -7.18 10.31 -4.85
N SER A 86 -5.94 10.12 -4.40
CA SER A 86 -5.09 8.98 -4.74
C SER A 86 -3.91 8.80 -3.78
N CYS A 87 -4.02 9.28 -2.54
CA CYS A 87 -2.98 9.10 -1.52
C CYS A 87 -2.56 7.63 -1.41
N TYR A 88 -1.26 7.37 -1.56
CA TYR A 88 -0.68 6.03 -1.68
C TYR A 88 0.78 6.04 -1.20
N PRO A 89 1.29 4.99 -0.54
CA PRO A 89 2.69 4.90 -0.09
C PRO A 89 3.61 4.45 -1.23
N GLU A 90 3.91 5.36 -2.16
CA GLU A 90 4.70 5.03 -3.36
C GLU A 90 6.13 4.58 -3.02
N GLU A 91 6.69 5.09 -1.93
CA GLU A 91 8.02 4.73 -1.44
C GLU A 91 8.14 3.24 -1.07
N VAL A 92 7.02 2.59 -0.74
CA VAL A 92 6.97 1.19 -0.29
C VAL A 92 6.22 0.28 -1.27
N LEU A 93 5.35 0.82 -2.12
CA LEU A 93 4.50 0.03 -3.00
C LEU A 93 4.65 0.38 -4.50
N GLY A 94 5.54 1.32 -4.84
CA GLY A 94 5.67 1.87 -6.19
C GLY A 94 4.47 2.72 -6.60
N ALA A 95 4.31 3.04 -7.89
CA ALA A 95 3.17 3.83 -8.32
C ALA A 95 1.83 3.12 -8.07
N SER A 96 0.84 3.92 -7.68
CA SER A 96 -0.52 3.42 -7.46
C SER A 96 -1.10 2.78 -8.75
N PRO A 97 -1.90 1.71 -8.63
CA PRO A 97 -2.62 1.15 -9.78
C PRO A 97 -3.66 2.11 -10.37
N LEU A 98 -3.95 1.98 -11.67
CA LEU A 98 -5.02 2.76 -12.32
C LEU A 98 -6.39 2.55 -11.65
N TRP A 99 -6.70 1.32 -11.26
CA TRP A 99 -7.97 0.99 -10.60
C TRP A 99 -8.08 1.67 -9.23
N TYR A 100 -6.98 1.87 -8.50
CA TYR A 100 -6.97 2.52 -7.19
C TYR A 100 -7.38 3.99 -7.30
N ARG A 101 -6.97 4.66 -8.39
CA ARG A 101 -7.33 6.05 -8.69
C ARG A 101 -8.75 6.21 -9.25
N SER A 102 -9.38 5.12 -9.68
CA SER A 102 -10.68 5.15 -10.34
C SER A 102 -11.81 5.52 -9.37
N LEU A 103 -12.82 6.25 -9.88
CA LEU A 103 -14.02 6.56 -9.11
C LEU A 103 -14.79 5.29 -8.73
N SER A 104 -14.77 4.27 -9.59
CA SER A 104 -15.43 2.97 -9.33
C SER A 104 -14.91 2.35 -8.03
N TYR A 105 -13.59 2.25 -7.87
CA TYR A 105 -13.00 1.75 -6.62
C TYR A 105 -13.29 2.69 -5.44
N ARG A 106 -12.91 3.97 -5.59
CA ARG A 106 -12.88 4.95 -4.49
C ARG A 106 -14.25 5.22 -3.87
N SER A 107 -15.32 5.22 -4.67
CA SER A 107 -16.67 5.49 -4.17
C SER A 107 -17.36 4.25 -3.60
N ARG A 108 -17.02 3.06 -4.10
CA ARG A 108 -17.73 1.81 -3.77
C ARG A 108 -17.11 1.08 -2.60
N VAL A 109 -15.78 1.06 -2.47
CA VAL A 109 -15.09 0.25 -1.46
C VAL A 109 -15.48 0.63 -0.02
N ILE A 110 -15.84 1.89 0.23
CA ILE A 110 -16.35 2.34 1.54
C ILE A 110 -17.81 1.97 1.82
N ARG A 111 -18.60 1.62 0.79
CA ARG A 111 -20.05 1.31 0.89
C ARG A 111 -20.33 -0.18 0.82
N GLU A 112 -19.63 -0.87 -0.08
CA GLU A 112 -19.84 -2.28 -0.39
C GLU A 112 -18.50 -3.04 -0.56
N PRO A 113 -17.61 -3.02 0.46
CA PRO A 113 -16.28 -3.59 0.35
C PRO A 113 -16.27 -5.07 -0.03
N ARG A 114 -17.20 -5.88 0.50
CA ARG A 114 -17.33 -7.31 0.13
C ARG A 114 -17.61 -7.51 -1.35
N THR A 115 -18.45 -6.64 -1.95
CA THR A 115 -18.76 -6.73 -3.38
C THR A 115 -17.56 -6.36 -4.23
N VAL A 116 -16.86 -5.27 -3.86
CA VAL A 116 -15.62 -4.88 -4.53
C VAL A 116 -14.58 -6.00 -4.45
N LEU A 117 -14.35 -6.59 -3.28
CA LEU A 117 -13.41 -7.71 -3.13
C LEU A 117 -13.77 -8.90 -4.02
N ARG A 118 -15.05 -9.27 -4.11
CA ARG A 118 -15.52 -10.33 -5.02
C ARG A 118 -15.20 -10.02 -6.48
N GLU A 119 -15.27 -8.76 -6.92
CA GLU A 119 -14.88 -8.35 -8.28
C GLU A 119 -13.37 -8.47 -8.53
N PHE A 120 -12.54 -8.34 -7.48
CA PHE A 120 -11.11 -8.66 -7.54
C PHE A 120 -10.82 -10.17 -7.46
N GLY A 121 -11.84 -11.01 -7.29
CA GLY A 121 -11.70 -12.46 -7.12
C GLY A 121 -11.39 -12.89 -5.68
N THR A 122 -11.57 -11.99 -4.71
CA THR A 122 -11.26 -12.24 -3.29
C THR A 122 -12.54 -12.43 -2.49
N GLU A 123 -12.74 -13.63 -1.96
CA GLU A 123 -13.85 -13.93 -1.06
C GLU A 123 -13.39 -13.89 0.39
N ILE A 124 -13.97 -12.97 1.16
CA ILE A 124 -13.75 -12.89 2.61
C ILE A 124 -14.99 -13.42 3.33
N PRO A 125 -14.86 -14.46 4.19
CA PRO A 125 -15.97 -15.02 4.95
C PRO A 125 -16.77 -13.97 5.73
N GLU A 126 -18.07 -14.22 5.91
CA GLU A 126 -18.98 -13.24 6.53
C GLU A 126 -18.61 -12.96 8.00
N HIS A 127 -18.04 -13.93 8.70
CA HIS A 127 -17.61 -13.78 10.09
C HIS A 127 -16.36 -12.90 10.26
N ILE A 128 -15.58 -12.68 9.19
CA ILE A 128 -14.42 -11.79 9.21
C ILE A 128 -14.90 -10.37 8.91
N LYS A 129 -14.62 -9.43 9.82
CA LYS A 129 -14.96 -8.02 9.64
C LYS A 129 -14.05 -7.40 8.58
N ILE A 130 -14.62 -6.63 7.64
CA ILE A 130 -13.81 -5.78 6.76
C ILE A 130 -13.65 -4.39 7.38
N GLN A 131 -12.40 -3.92 7.45
CA GLN A 131 -12.07 -2.58 7.88
C GLN A 131 -11.46 -1.78 6.73
N VAL A 132 -12.18 -0.75 6.30
CA VAL A 132 -11.73 0.16 5.24
C VAL A 132 -10.97 1.32 5.86
N HIS A 133 -9.75 1.56 5.39
CA HIS A 133 -8.89 2.66 5.83
C HIS A 133 -8.81 3.72 4.73
N ASP A 134 -9.37 4.90 5.00
CA ASP A 134 -9.34 6.04 4.08
C ASP A 134 -8.09 6.89 4.34
N SER A 135 -7.24 6.98 3.33
CA SER A 135 -6.00 7.74 3.33
C SER A 135 -6.32 9.21 3.13
N THR A 136 -5.97 10.02 4.12
CA THR A 136 -5.96 11.48 4.03
C THR A 136 -4.58 11.97 3.57
N PHE A 137 -4.41 13.28 3.40
CA PHE A 137 -3.11 13.86 3.08
C PHE A 137 -2.00 13.41 4.05
N GLU A 138 -2.33 13.29 5.34
CA GLU A 138 -1.37 13.00 6.41
C GLU A 138 -1.03 11.52 6.58
N ARG A 139 -1.92 10.60 6.17
CA ARG A 139 -1.81 9.17 6.49
C ARG A 139 -1.55 8.33 5.26
N ARG A 140 -0.68 7.34 5.41
CA ARG A 140 -0.48 6.25 4.45
C ARG A 140 -0.55 4.92 5.17
N TYR A 141 -1.19 3.95 4.54
CA TYR A 141 -1.41 2.63 5.12
C TYR A 141 -0.69 1.55 4.31
N LEU A 142 -0.13 0.58 5.02
CA LEU A 142 0.35 -0.69 4.49
C LEU A 142 -0.48 -1.80 5.14
N VAL A 143 -1.14 -2.63 4.35
CA VAL A 143 -1.76 -3.86 4.88
C VAL A 143 -0.66 -4.90 5.06
N LEU A 144 -0.58 -5.47 6.26
CA LEU A 144 0.16 -6.70 6.53
C LEU A 144 -0.79 -7.88 6.29
N PRO A 145 -0.73 -8.55 5.11
CA PRO A 145 -1.60 -9.67 4.82
C PRO A 145 -1.28 -10.86 5.72
N HIS A 146 -2.24 -11.79 5.80
CA HIS A 146 -2.02 -13.09 6.42
C HIS A 146 -0.94 -13.87 5.68
N ARG A 147 -0.10 -14.60 6.43
CA ARG A 147 0.85 -15.53 5.84
C ARG A 147 0.06 -16.70 5.22
N PRO A 148 0.27 -17.03 3.93
CA PRO A 148 -0.41 -18.14 3.28
C PRO A 148 -0.14 -19.48 3.98
N GLU A 149 -1.13 -20.37 3.98
CA GLU A 149 -0.96 -21.75 4.45
C GLU A 149 0.10 -22.48 3.60
N GLY A 150 0.94 -23.29 4.23
CA GLY A 150 2.00 -24.03 3.54
C GLY A 150 3.31 -23.25 3.35
N ALA A 151 3.33 -21.97 3.73
CA ALA A 151 4.51 -21.12 3.65
C ALA A 151 5.41 -21.22 4.89
N GLU A 152 5.13 -22.09 5.87
CA GLU A 152 5.74 -22.07 7.22
C GLU A 152 7.26 -22.28 7.22
N LYS A 153 7.77 -23.03 6.23
CA LYS A 153 9.19 -23.39 6.11
C LYS A 153 9.96 -22.55 5.09
N MET A 154 9.29 -21.61 4.42
CA MET A 154 9.93 -20.74 3.43
C MET A 154 10.84 -19.73 4.12
N ASN A 155 11.96 -19.40 3.46
CA ASN A 155 12.82 -18.30 3.89
C ASN A 155 12.20 -16.94 3.53
N GLU A 156 12.78 -15.85 4.01
CA GLU A 156 12.29 -14.50 3.79
C GLU A 156 12.19 -14.12 2.30
N GLU A 157 13.17 -14.52 1.47
CA GLU A 157 13.21 -14.19 0.05
C GLU A 157 12.06 -14.86 -0.71
N ASP A 158 11.83 -16.14 -0.44
CA ASP A 158 10.73 -16.91 -1.04
C ASP A 158 9.37 -16.38 -0.56
N LEU A 159 9.25 -16.02 0.72
CA LEU A 159 8.04 -15.40 1.28
C LEU A 159 7.72 -14.06 0.61
N ALA A 160 8.74 -13.25 0.30
CA ALA A 160 8.55 -11.96 -0.36
C ALA A 160 7.88 -12.12 -1.75
N LEU A 161 8.11 -13.23 -2.45
CA LEU A 161 7.48 -13.53 -3.74
C LEU A 161 5.97 -13.80 -3.63
N LEU A 162 5.49 -14.22 -2.46
CA LEU A 162 4.07 -14.46 -2.18
C LEU A 162 3.30 -13.15 -1.95
N VAL A 163 4.01 -12.11 -1.51
CA VAL A 163 3.45 -10.79 -1.23
C VAL A 163 3.22 -10.06 -2.54
N THR A 164 2.01 -9.57 -2.76
CA THR A 164 1.67 -8.77 -3.93
C THR A 164 1.31 -7.35 -3.53
N ARG A 165 1.38 -6.42 -4.49
CA ARG A 165 0.86 -5.07 -4.29
C ARG A 165 -0.61 -5.10 -3.85
N ASP A 166 -1.39 -5.97 -4.47
CA ASP A 166 -2.83 -6.10 -4.21
C ASP A 166 -3.12 -6.64 -2.80
N SER A 167 -2.28 -7.54 -2.28
CA SER A 167 -2.37 -7.98 -0.87
C SER A 167 -1.94 -6.92 0.13
N MET A 168 -0.99 -6.05 -0.24
CA MET A 168 -0.56 -4.91 0.58
C MET A 168 -1.52 -3.71 0.55
N ILE A 169 -2.44 -3.67 -0.41
CA ILE A 169 -3.59 -2.74 -0.42
C ILE A 169 -4.82 -3.38 0.26
N GLY A 170 -4.88 -4.72 0.28
CA GLY A 170 -5.97 -5.49 0.87
C GLY A 170 -7.10 -5.85 -0.10
N VAL A 171 -6.88 -5.76 -1.41
CA VAL A 171 -7.86 -6.22 -2.42
C VAL A 171 -7.70 -7.70 -2.79
N ALA A 172 -6.56 -8.31 -2.43
CA ALA A 172 -6.26 -9.72 -2.64
C ALA A 172 -5.65 -10.36 -1.38
N LEU A 173 -5.61 -11.69 -1.35
CA LEU A 173 -4.79 -12.44 -0.40
C LEU A 173 -3.35 -12.54 -0.92
N ALA A 174 -2.39 -12.79 -0.03
CA ALA A 174 -1.06 -13.23 -0.43
C ALA A 174 -1.16 -14.64 -1.06
N ARG A 175 -0.23 -14.95 -1.96
CA ARG A 175 -0.30 -16.15 -2.83
C ARG A 175 0.41 -17.36 -2.24
#